data_AF-A0A7J7MAZ9-F1
#
_entry.id   AF-A0A7J7MAZ9-F1
#
_cell.length_a   1.000
_cell.length_b   1.000
_cell.length_c   1.000
_cell.angle_alpha   90.00
_cell.angle_beta   90.00
_cell.angle_gamma   90.00
#
_symmetry.space_group_name_H-M   'P 1'
#
loop_
_entity.id
_entity.type
_entity.pdbx_description
1 polymer ?
#
loop_
_entity_poly.entity_id
_entity_poly.type
_entity_poly.pdbx_seq_one_letter_code
_entity_poly.pdbx_strand_id
1 'polypeptide(L)'
;MTNLVPKLIDRDESQVTCIRGTLGYIALEWQHSRITVKADIYSYGVVLVVVVSGRKSLDYSRPESDMHLLKLLERKVEENRLFDIVHFESEDLQFAEE
;
A
#
# COMPACT_ATOMS: atom_id res chain seq x y z
N MET A 1 -41.84 -23.73 31.37
CA MET A 1 -41.12 -22.44 31.28
C MET A 1 -39.70 -22.67 31.80
N THR A 2 -38.78 -23.07 30.93
CA THR A 2 -37.36 -23.25 31.27
C THR A 2 -36.57 -22.11 30.65
N ASN A 3 -36.06 -21.22 31.49
CA ASN A 3 -35.25 -20.08 31.09
C ASN A 3 -33.88 -20.56 30.58
N LEU A 4 -33.66 -20.46 29.26
CA LEU A 4 -32.35 -20.58 28.64
C LEU A 4 -31.66 -19.21 28.73
N VAL A 5 -30.85 -19.01 29.77
CA VAL A 5 -29.84 -17.94 29.74
C VAL A 5 -28.66 -18.44 28.90
N PRO A 6 -28.31 -17.77 27.78
CA PRO A 6 -27.11 -18.15 27.05
C PRO A 6 -25.92 -17.76 27.91
N LYS A 7 -25.08 -18.75 28.22
CA LYS A 7 -23.72 -18.54 28.75
C LYS A 7 -23.05 -17.48 27.88
N LEU A 8 -22.74 -16.33 28.48
CA LEU A 8 -21.86 -15.33 27.90
C LEU A 8 -20.53 -16.02 27.63
N ILE A 9 -20.29 -16.28 26.34
CA ILE A 9 -19.00 -16.68 25.80
C ILE A 9 -18.08 -15.51 26.09
N ASP A 10 -17.12 -15.75 26.98
CA ASP A 10 -15.98 -14.88 27.22
C ASP A 10 -15.36 -14.55 25.86
N ARG A 11 -15.39 -13.27 25.50
CA ARG A 11 -14.74 -12.78 24.28
C ARG A 11 -13.25 -12.84 24.53
N ASP A 12 -12.68 -14.01 24.26
CA ASP A 12 -11.25 -14.13 23.99
C ASP A 12 -10.89 -13.04 22.97
N GLU A 13 -9.99 -12.14 23.38
CA GLU A 13 -9.42 -11.10 22.55
C GLU A 13 -8.49 -11.72 21.50
N SER A 14 -9.05 -12.56 20.65
CA SER A 14 -8.57 -12.76 19.29
C SER A 14 -8.85 -11.46 18.53
N GLN A 15 -8.05 -10.43 18.83
CA GLN A 15 -7.89 -9.30 17.93
C GLN A 15 -7.22 -9.87 16.67
N VAL A 16 -8.04 -10.41 15.78
CA VAL A 16 -7.66 -10.58 14.38
C VAL A 16 -7.44 -9.15 13.88
N THR A 17 -6.20 -8.67 13.99
CA THR A 17 -5.70 -7.50 13.27
C THR A 17 -5.77 -7.85 11.79
N CYS A 18 -6.97 -7.71 11.21
CA CYS A 18 -7.16 -7.74 9.79
C CYS A 18 -6.39 -6.52 9.27
N ILE A 19 -5.25 -6.77 8.64
CA ILE A 19 -4.52 -5.77 7.87
C ILE A 19 -5.48 -5.34 6.75
N ARG A 20 -6.05 -4.15 6.86
CA ARG A 20 -7.01 -3.61 5.89
C ARG A 20 -6.32 -2.63 4.95
N GLY A 21 -5.71 -3.11 3.87
CA GLY A 21 -5.14 -2.21 2.87
C GLY A 21 -4.73 -2.94 1.60
N THR A 22 -4.40 -2.18 0.56
CA THR A 22 -3.86 -2.75 -0.67
C THR A 22 -2.36 -2.98 -0.52
N LEU A 23 -1.92 -4.22 -0.75
CA LEU A 23 -0.51 -4.59 -0.71
C LEU A 23 0.32 -3.62 -1.58
N GLY A 24 1.41 -3.09 -1.03
CA GLY A 24 2.26 -2.09 -1.68
C GLY A 24 1.97 -0.63 -1.30
N TYR A 25 0.83 -0.32 -0.67
CA TYR A 25 0.47 1.03 -0.19
C TYR A 25 0.42 1.15 1.33
N ILE A 26 0.64 0.04 2.04
CA ILE A 26 0.56 -0.05 3.49
C ILE A 26 1.88 0.40 4.12
N ALA A 27 1.79 1.31 5.07
CA ALA A 27 2.92 1.73 5.90
C ALA A 27 3.45 0.56 6.75
N LEU A 28 4.77 0.44 6.87
CA LEU A 28 5.45 -0.65 7.58
C LEU A 28 5.12 -0.66 9.09
N GLU A 29 4.79 0.50 9.65
CA GLU A 29 4.41 0.70 11.04
C GLU A 29 2.93 0.39 11.34
N TRP A 30 2.15 -0.10 10.37
CA TRP A 30 0.73 -0.40 10.59
C TRP A 30 0.53 -1.68 11.42
N GLN A 31 0.71 -1.56 12.74
CA GLN A 31 0.71 -2.70 13.67
C GLN A 31 -0.63 -2.97 14.36
N HIS A 32 -1.56 -2.01 14.39
CA HIS A 32 -2.72 -2.06 15.30
C HIS A 32 -4.09 -1.82 14.64
N SER A 33 -4.21 -1.99 13.32
CA SER A 33 -5.45 -1.72 12.56
C SER A 33 -6.05 -0.31 12.77
N ARG A 34 -5.29 0.61 13.38
CA ARG A 34 -5.67 2.03 13.54
C ARG A 34 -5.22 2.82 12.33
N ILE A 35 -6.15 3.52 11.70
CA ILE A 35 -5.84 4.53 10.69
C ILE A 35 -5.18 5.70 11.43
N THR A 36 -3.99 6.09 10.99
CA THR A 36 -3.24 7.20 11.58
C THR A 36 -2.89 8.20 10.48
N VAL A 37 -2.76 9.48 10.85
CA VAL A 37 -2.31 10.52 9.93
C VAL A 37 -0.96 10.17 9.30
N LYS A 38 -0.07 9.48 10.03
CA LYS A 38 1.23 9.03 9.50
C LYS A 38 1.07 7.96 8.41
N ALA A 39 0.17 6.99 8.62
CA ALA A 39 -0.13 5.97 7.62
C ALA A 39 -0.76 6.58 6.34
N ASP A 40 -1.65 7.57 6.50
CA ASP A 40 -2.22 8.30 5.37
C ASP A 40 -1.14 9.07 4.59
N ILE A 41 -0.24 9.78 5.29
CA ILE A 41 0.89 10.48 4.65
C ILE A 41 1.80 9.51 3.89
N TYR A 42 2.11 8.34 4.49
CA TYR A 42 2.92 7.31 3.82
C TYR A 42 2.25 6.81 2.55
N SER A 43 0.98 6.40 2.63
CA SER A 43 0.25 5.88 1.47
C SER A 43 0.11 6.92 0.35
N TYR A 44 -0.11 8.20 0.71
CA TYR A 44 -0.06 9.31 -0.23
C TYR A 44 1.31 9.44 -0.91
N GLY A 45 2.40 9.31 -0.15
CA GLY A 45 3.76 9.29 -0.69
C GLY A 45 3.98 8.17 -1.71
N VAL A 46 3.47 6.96 -1.44
CA VAL A 46 3.51 5.84 -2.40
C VAL A 46 2.75 6.19 -3.68
N VAL A 47 1.55 6.79 -3.56
CA VAL A 47 0.77 7.22 -4.72
C VAL A 47 1.53 8.25 -5.56
N LEU A 48 2.20 9.22 -4.93
CA LEU A 48 3.03 10.18 -5.67
C LEU A 48 4.13 9.47 -6.48
N VAL A 49 4.83 8.50 -5.88
CA VAL A 49 5.86 7.72 -6.57
C VAL A 49 5.28 6.92 -7.73
N VAL A 50 4.11 6.30 -7.55
CA VAL A 50 3.38 5.60 -8.62
C VAL A 50 3.04 6.55 -9.78
N VAL A 51 2.50 7.73 -9.47
CA VAL A 51 2.11 8.73 -10.48
C VAL A 51 3.31 9.23 -11.26
N VAL A 52 4.38 9.65 -10.59
CA VAL A 52 5.57 10.19 -11.29
C VAL A 52 6.34 9.12 -12.06
N SER A 53 6.20 7.85 -11.67
CA SER A 53 6.91 6.75 -12.33
C SER A 53 6.11 6.05 -13.41
N GLY A 54 4.80 6.28 -13.51
CA GLY A 54 3.91 5.53 -14.40
C GLY A 54 3.89 4.01 -14.11
N ARG A 55 4.39 3.57 -12.95
CA ARG A 55 4.55 2.14 -12.60
C ARG A 55 3.66 1.76 -11.44
N LYS A 56 3.15 0.53 -11.46
CA LYS A 56 2.43 -0.06 -10.33
C LYS A 56 3.38 -0.24 -9.13
N SER A 57 2.86 -0.07 -7.91
CA SER A 57 3.63 -0.28 -6.68
C SER A 57 4.21 -1.71 -6.59
N LEU A 58 3.47 -2.69 -7.12
CA LEU A 58 3.87 -4.06 -7.35
C LEU A 58 3.62 -4.43 -8.81
N ASP A 59 4.68 -4.77 -9.54
CA ASP A 59 4.63 -5.09 -10.96
C ASP A 59 5.27 -6.46 -11.23
N TYR A 60 4.45 -7.51 -11.24
CA TYR A 60 4.89 -8.89 -11.50
C TYR A 60 5.39 -9.15 -12.93
N SER A 61 5.22 -8.20 -13.86
CA SER A 61 5.75 -8.32 -15.22
C SER A 61 7.25 -8.04 -15.31
N ARG A 62 7.85 -7.53 -14.23
CA ARG A 62 9.24 -7.08 -14.16
C ARG A 62 10.11 -8.06 -13.36
N PRO A 63 11.45 -8.01 -13.53
CA PRO A 63 12.34 -8.85 -12.74
C PRO A 63 12.19 -8.57 -11.24
N GLU A 64 12.50 -9.56 -10.42
CA GLU A 64 12.34 -9.51 -8.96
C GLU A 64 13.03 -8.29 -8.31
N SER A 65 14.15 -7.84 -8.89
CA SER A 65 14.87 -6.63 -8.44
C SER A 65 14.06 -5.33 -8.58
N ASP A 66 13.09 -5.31 -9.48
CA ASP A 66 12.34 -4.13 -9.92
C ASP A 66 10.82 -4.31 -9.76
N MET A 67 10.39 -5.45 -9.22
CA MET A 67 8.99 -5.78 -8.96
C MET A 67 8.36 -4.85 -7.91
N HIS A 68 9.14 -4.48 -6.88
CA HIS A 68 8.71 -3.54 -5.84
C HIS A 68 9.19 -2.12 -6.15
N LEU A 69 8.26 -1.22 -6.45
CA LEU A 69 8.59 0.15 -6.84
C LEU A 69 9.35 0.92 -5.74
N LEU A 70 9.00 0.71 -4.46
CA LEU A 70 9.70 1.35 -3.34
C LEU A 70 11.14 0.84 -3.18
N LYS A 71 11.38 -0.45 -3.38
CA LYS A 71 12.74 -1.02 -3.32
C LYS A 71 13.60 -0.51 -4.48
N LEU A 72 12.99 -0.35 -5.65
CA LEU A 72 13.64 0.30 -6.79
C LEU A 72 13.97 1.77 -6.48
N LEU A 73 13.04 2.50 -5.84
CA LEU A 73 13.23 3.88 -5.40
C LEU A 73 14.43 4.02 -4.45
N GLU A 74 14.48 3.21 -3.40
CA GLU A 74 15.59 3.19 -2.45
C GLU A 74 16.93 3.00 -3.16
N ARG A 75 17.04 1.99 -4.02
CA ARG A 75 18.25 1.72 -4.81
C ARG A 75 18.63 2.91 -5.69
N LYS A 76 17.67 3.55 -6.37
CA LYS A 76 17.94 4.69 -7.26
C LYS A 76 18.36 5.95 -6.50
N VAL A 77 17.87 6.13 -5.27
CA VAL A 77 18.36 7.19 -4.38
C VAL A 77 19.81 6.92 -3.98
N GLU A 78 20.15 5.69 -3.58
CA GLU A 78 21.53 5.29 -3.23
C GLU A 78 22.51 5.45 -4.41
N GLU A 79 22.06 5.13 -5.62
CA GLU A 79 22.83 5.32 -6.86
C GLU A 79 22.94 6.80 -7.29
N ASN A 80 22.27 7.73 -6.62
CA ASN A 80 22.13 9.13 -7.02
C ASN A 80 21.52 9.30 -8.43
N ARG A 81 20.59 8.40 -8.78
CA ARG A 81 19.91 8.29 -10.09
C ARG A 81 18.40 8.39 -9.95
N LEU A 82 17.91 9.19 -9.01
CA LEU A 82 16.48 9.32 -8.70
C LEU A 82 15.64 9.72 -9.93
N PHE A 83 16.16 10.58 -10.80
CA PHE A 83 15.45 11.04 -11.99
C PHE A 83 15.10 9.91 -12.98
N ASP A 84 15.82 8.78 -12.94
CA ASP A 84 15.51 7.60 -13.77
C ASP A 84 14.13 7.00 -13.46
N ILE A 85 13.55 7.31 -12.29
CA ILE A 85 12.24 6.83 -11.89
C ILE A 85 11.13 7.64 -12.54
N VAL A 86 11.39 8.89 -12.92
CA VAL A 86 10.35 9.76 -13.47
C VAL A 86 10.06 9.33 -14.90
N HIS A 87 8.84 8.85 -15.13
CA HIS A 87 8.33 8.55 -16.45
C HIS A 87 7.42 9.69 -16.90
N PHE A 88 7.88 10.47 -17.87
CA PHE A 88 7.07 11.48 -18.55
C PHE A 88 6.53 10.86 -19.84
N GLU A 89 5.44 10.09 -19.76
CA GLU A 89 4.66 9.72 -20.95
C GLU A 89 3.50 10.72 -21.10
N SER A 90 3.40 11.36 -22.27
CA SER A 90 2.40 12.40 -22.58
C SER A 90 1.03 11.85 -23.01
N GLU A 91 0.83 10.53 -22.96
CA GLU A 91 -0.28 9.86 -23.68
C GLU A 91 -1.47 9.46 -22.79
N ASP A 92 -1.39 9.63 -21.47
CA ASP A 92 -2.45 9.18 -20.53
C ASP A 92 -3.67 10.13 -20.39
N LEU A 93 -3.74 11.21 -21.17
CA LEU A 93 -4.91 12.11 -21.17
C LEU A 93 -6.11 11.60 -22.00
N GLN A 94 -6.04 10.39 -22.56
CA GLN A 94 -7.14 9.83 -23.35
C GLN A 94 -7.98 8.81 -22.58
N PHE A 95 -8.59 9.15 -21.45
CA PHE A 95 -9.78 8.41 -20.98
C PHE A 95 -10.74 9.31 -20.20
N ALA A 96 -11.90 9.64 -20.81
CA ALA A 96 -13.23 9.44 -20.23
C ALA A 96 -14.34 10.08 -21.10
N GLU A 97 -14.70 9.44 -22.22
CA GLU A 97 -16.07 9.50 -22.74
C GLU A 97 -16.57 8.06 -22.90
N GLU A 98 -17.32 7.58 -21.90
CA GLU A 98 -18.61 6.87 -22.03
C GLU A 98 -19.25 6.66 -20.65
#